data_AF-A0A402AGM6-F1
#
_entry.id   AF-A0A402AGM6-F1
#
_cell.length_a   1.000
_cell.length_b   1.000
_cell.length_c   1.000
_cell.angle_alpha   90.00
_cell.angle_beta   90.00
_cell.angle_gamma   90.00
#
_symmetry.space_group_name_H-M   'P 1'
#
loop_
_entity.id
_entity.type
_entity.pdbx_description
1 polymer ?
#
loop_
_entity_poly.entity_id
_entity_poly.type
_entity_poly.pdbx_seq_one_letter_code
_entity_poly.pdbx_strand_id
1 'polypeptide(L)'
;MGQWAYKVVYVDYRGRISCEGVETLIGDERRSAFVRRYFDSIGRDGWELASNQPLTANSAYYVFKRAAQEGNYADQTPPAAAQEAPTTPPPTTTEGSGPTIENV
;
A
#
# COMPACT_ATOMS: atom_id res chain seq x y z
N MET A 1 7.04 9.33 -27.33
CA MET A 1 7.91 9.31 -26.13
C MET A 1 7.76 7.96 -25.46
N GLY A 2 8.86 7.33 -25.03
CA GLY A 2 8.79 6.05 -24.31
C GLY A 2 8.08 6.22 -22.96
N GLN A 3 7.27 5.24 -22.58
CA GLN A 3 6.55 5.22 -21.31
C GLN A 3 7.38 4.50 -20.25
N TRP A 4 7.23 4.89 -18.98
CA TRP A 4 7.97 4.31 -17.86
C TRP A 4 7.04 3.46 -16.99
N ALA A 5 7.52 2.31 -16.54
CA ALA A 5 6.92 1.56 -15.46
C ALA A 5 7.64 1.89 -14.15
N TYR A 6 6.90 1.90 -13.04
CA TYR A 6 7.43 2.17 -11.71
C TYR A 6 7.14 1.00 -10.78
N LYS A 7 8.07 0.78 -9.85
CA LYS A 7 7.93 -0.18 -8.76
C LYS A 7 8.34 0.50 -7.47
N VAL A 8 7.52 0.36 -6.44
CA VAL A 8 7.77 0.96 -5.12
C VAL A 8 8.04 -0.14 -4.12
N VAL A 9 9.19 -0.05 -3.46
CA VAL A 9 9.65 -1.01 -2.47
C VAL A 9 9.74 -0.29 -1.13
N TYR A 10 8.94 -0.71 -0.18
CA TYR A 10 9.10 -0.34 1.21
C TYR A 10 10.17 -1.22 1.86
N VAL A 11 11.18 -0.60 2.49
CA VAL A 11 12.20 -1.31 3.25
C VAL A 11 12.10 -0.88 4.71
N ASP A 12 11.93 -1.86 5.60
CA ASP A 12 12.13 -1.75 7.03
C ASP A 12 13.46 -2.44 7.37
N TYR A 13 14.45 -1.65 7.78
CA TYR A 13 15.80 -2.12 8.09
C TYR A 13 15.83 -3.06 9.30
N ARG A 14 14.70 -3.30 9.98
CA ARG A 14 14.58 -4.36 10.99
C ARG A 14 14.45 -5.76 10.38
N GLY A 15 14.32 -5.87 9.06
CA GLY A 15 14.35 -7.16 8.35
C GLY A 15 13.09 -7.49 7.56
N ARG A 16 12.36 -6.49 7.08
CA ARG A 16 11.18 -6.68 6.24
C ARG A 16 11.26 -5.79 5.02
N ILE A 17 10.94 -6.33 3.87
CA ILE A 17 10.78 -5.60 2.62
C ILE A 17 9.39 -5.91 2.07
N SER A 18 8.66 -4.90 1.62
CA SER A 18 7.36 -5.05 0.96
C SER A 18 7.42 -4.40 -0.41
N CYS A 19 7.01 -5.13 -1.44
CA CYS A 19 6.96 -4.66 -2.82
C CYS A 19 5.62 -5.08 -3.42
N GLU A 20 4.81 -4.12 -3.86
CA GLU A 20 3.52 -4.38 -4.53
C GLU A 20 2.60 -5.33 -3.73
N GLY A 21 2.64 -5.23 -2.39
CA GLY A 21 1.84 -6.06 -1.48
C GLY A 21 2.46 -7.42 -1.13
N VAL A 22 3.60 -7.79 -1.73
CA VAL A 22 4.35 -9.01 -1.39
C VAL A 22 5.42 -8.68 -0.37
N GLU A 23 5.33 -9.31 0.80
CA GLU A 23 6.33 -9.17 1.86
C GLU A 23 7.44 -10.23 1.75
N THR A 24 8.66 -9.82 2.05
CA THR A 24 9.84 -10.66 2.19
C THR A 24 10.50 -10.36 3.52
N LEU A 25 10.75 -11.40 4.31
CA LEU A 25 11.40 -11.29 5.62
C LEU A 25 12.85 -11.76 5.55
N ILE A 26 13.68 -11.20 6.43
CA ILE A 26 15.08 -11.59 6.58
C ILE A 26 15.21 -13.00 7.17
N GLY A 27 16.20 -13.76 6.69
CA GLY A 27 16.62 -15.03 7.28
C GLY A 27 17.81 -14.84 8.23
N ASP A 28 18.70 -15.84 8.27
CA ASP A 28 19.97 -15.78 9.01
C ASP A 28 21.05 -15.02 8.21
N GLU A 29 20.77 -13.75 7.89
CA GLU A 29 21.71 -12.88 7.18
C GLU A 29 21.77 -11.48 7.82
N ARG A 30 22.84 -10.73 7.52
CA ARG A 30 22.94 -9.34 7.95
C ARG A 30 21.93 -8.47 7.19
N ARG A 31 21.35 -7.47 7.86
CA ARG A 31 20.36 -6.53 7.28
C ARG A 31 20.84 -5.89 5.97
N SER A 32 22.10 -5.46 5.91
CA SER A 32 22.66 -4.89 4.68
C SER A 32 22.79 -5.91 3.54
N ALA A 33 23.14 -7.16 3.86
CA ALA A 33 23.19 -8.24 2.88
C ALA A 33 21.80 -8.60 2.36
N PHE A 34 20.79 -8.63 3.25
CA PHE A 34 19.39 -8.84 2.89
C PHE A 34 18.87 -7.81 1.91
N VAL A 35 19.02 -6.52 2.23
CA VAL A 35 18.58 -5.42 1.35
C VAL A 35 19.33 -5.47 0.01
N ARG A 36 20.65 -5.70 0.04
CA ARG A 36 21.44 -5.85 -1.19
C ARG A 36 20.93 -7.01 -2.04
N ARG A 37 20.76 -8.22 -1.48
CA ARG A 37 20.30 -9.42 -2.21
C ARG A 37 18.95 -9.16 -2.89
N TYR A 38 18.04 -8.49 -2.19
CA TYR A 38 16.73 -8.12 -2.71
C TYR A 38 16.83 -7.09 -3.86
N PHE A 39 17.66 -6.06 -3.71
CA PHE A 39 17.88 -5.07 -4.78
C PHE A 39 18.64 -5.64 -5.97
N ASP A 40 19.57 -6.59 -5.75
CA ASP A 40 20.24 -7.31 -6.82
C ASP A 40 19.21 -8.12 -7.66
N SER A 41 18.17 -8.71 -7.05
CA SER A 41 17.10 -9.35 -7.83
C SER A 41 16.27 -8.35 -8.62
N ILE A 42 15.95 -7.19 -8.04
CA ILE A 42 15.23 -6.12 -8.75
C ILE A 42 16.04 -5.62 -9.95
N GLY A 43 17.35 -5.39 -9.77
CA GLY A 43 18.24 -4.96 -10.84
C GLY A 43 18.38 -5.98 -11.97
N ARG A 44 18.40 -7.28 -11.66
CA ARG A 44 18.39 -8.35 -12.68
C ARG A 44 17.15 -8.32 -13.56
N ASP A 45 16.02 -7.84 -13.04
CA ASP A 45 14.76 -7.67 -13.77
C ASP A 45 14.71 -6.35 -14.60
N GLY A 46 15.85 -5.64 -14.70
CA GLY A 46 16.01 -4.43 -15.48
C GLY A 46 15.47 -3.16 -14.81
N TRP A 47 15.19 -3.22 -13.51
CA TRP A 47 14.73 -2.07 -12.74
C TRP A 47 15.90 -1.26 -12.19
N GLU A 48 15.86 0.05 -12.41
CA GLU A 48 16.89 0.99 -11.94
C GLU A 48 16.35 1.83 -10.79
N LEU A 49 17.18 2.07 -9.77
CA LEU A 49 16.80 2.93 -8.66
C LEU A 49 16.63 4.38 -9.16
N ALA A 50 15.44 4.94 -8.97
CA ALA A 50 15.10 6.30 -9.37
C ALA A 50 15.10 7.28 -8.19
N SER A 51 14.69 6.83 -7.01
CA SER A 51 14.58 7.68 -5.82
C SER A 51 14.56 6.87 -4.52
N ASN A 52 14.91 7.54 -3.42
CA ASN A 52 14.77 7.06 -2.05
C ASN A 52 14.02 8.13 -1.24
N GLN A 53 12.97 7.73 -0.52
CA GLN A 53 12.16 8.57 0.36
C GLN A 53 12.19 7.99 1.78
N PRO A 54 13.04 8.51 2.68
CA PRO A 54 13.05 8.10 4.08
C PRO A 54 11.69 8.37 4.74
N LEU A 55 11.18 7.39 5.49
CA LEU A 55 9.92 7.51 6.23
C LEU A 55 10.17 7.59 7.75
N THR A 56 11.06 6.75 8.27
CA THR A 56 11.49 6.78 9.68
C THR A 56 12.99 6.53 9.77
N ALA A 57 13.55 6.57 10.97
CA ALA A 57 14.95 6.19 11.20
C ALA A 57 15.28 4.76 10.73
N ASN A 58 14.27 3.87 10.65
CA ASN A 58 14.46 2.47 10.30
C ASN A 58 13.76 2.07 8.99
N SER A 59 13.19 3.02 8.23
CA SER A 59 12.46 2.65 7.02
C SER A 59 12.47 3.74 5.94
N ALA A 60 12.34 3.28 4.69
CA ALA A 60 12.26 4.15 3.54
C ALA A 60 11.49 3.48 2.38
N TYR A 61 10.95 4.31 1.49
CA TYR A 61 10.47 3.86 0.19
C TYR A 61 11.56 4.04 -0.86
N TYR A 62 11.83 2.99 -1.61
CA TYR A 62 12.72 2.99 -2.75
C TYR A 62 11.88 2.88 -4.02
N VAL A 63 12.03 3.84 -4.91
CA VAL A 63 11.30 3.89 -6.18
C VAL A 63 12.24 3.45 -7.28
N PHE A 64 11.83 2.41 -8.00
CA PHE A 64 12.54 1.90 -9.17
C PHE A 64 11.76 2.23 -10.44
N LYS A 65 12.48 2.39 -11.55
CA LYS A 65 11.90 2.62 -12.87
C LYS A 65 12.52 1.70 -13.91
N ARG A 66 11.77 1.43 -14.97
CA ARG A 66 12.28 0.82 -16.21
C ARG A 66 11.41 1.22 -17.39
N ALA A 67 11.91 1.05 -18.61
CA ALA A 67 11.08 1.21 -19.80
C ALA A 67 9.84 0.29 -19.70
N ALA A 68 8.66 0.83 -19.96
CA ALA A 68 7.42 0.06 -19.87
C ALA A 68 7.40 -1.07 -20.91
N GLN A 69 7.00 -2.27 -20.49
CA GLN A 69 6.78 -3.43 -21.34
C GLN A 69 5.28 -3.71 -21.45
N GLU A 70 4.89 -4.53 -22.43
CA GLU A 70 3.51 -4.96 -22.59
C GLU A 70 2.99 -5.61 -21.29
N GLY A 71 1.82 -5.15 -20.80
CA GLY A 71 1.25 -5.57 -19.51
C GLY A 71 1.64 -4.70 -18.30
N ASN A 72 2.62 -3.80 -18.39
CA ASN A 72 2.89 -2.83 -17.31
C ASN A 72 1.86 -1.70 -17.20
N TYR A 73 0.93 -1.63 -18.16
CA TYR A 73 -0.08 -0.56 -18.28
C TYR A 73 -1.41 -0.88 -17.58
N ALA A 74 -1.53 -2.03 -16.92
CA ALA A 74 -2.74 -2.32 -16.16
C ALA A 74 -2.83 -1.31 -15.01
N ASP A 75 -3.71 -0.32 -15.14
CA ASP A 75 -4.07 0.58 -14.04
C ASP A 75 -4.40 -0.29 -12.83
N GLN A 76 -3.56 -0.22 -11.80
CA GLN A 76 -3.98 -0.66 -10.48
C GLN A 76 -5.01 0.37 -10.02
N THR A 77 -6.27 0.17 -10.43
CA THR A 77 -7.41 0.81 -9.80
C THR A 77 -7.22 0.57 -8.31
N PRO A 78 -7.02 1.62 -7.49
CA PRO A 78 -6.94 1.46 -6.06
C PRO A 78 -8.19 0.67 -5.65
N PRO A 79 -8.09 -0.44 -4.90
CA PRO A 79 -9.29 -1.04 -4.33
C PRO A 79 -9.99 0.09 -3.60
N ALA A 80 -11.23 0.38 -4.01
CA ALA A 80 -12.03 1.44 -3.42
C ALA A 80 -11.89 1.29 -1.91
N ALA A 81 -11.32 2.32 -1.25
CA ALA A 81 -11.19 2.30 0.19
C ALA A 81 -12.55 1.89 0.73
N ALA A 82 -12.61 0.76 1.44
CA ALA A 82 -13.78 0.41 2.20
C ALA A 82 -13.96 1.56 3.19
N GLN A 83 -14.76 2.55 2.80
CA GLN A 83 -15.35 3.48 3.72
C GLN A 83 -16.12 2.58 4.67
N GLU A 84 -15.60 2.41 5.87
CA GLU A 84 -16.42 2.07 7.01
C GLU A 84 -17.54 3.11 7.03
N ALA A 85 -18.68 2.76 6.46
CA ALA A 85 -19.88 3.53 6.59
C ALA A 85 -20.13 3.63 8.10
N PRO A 86 -20.30 4.84 8.68
CA PRO A 86 -20.75 4.94 10.04
C PRO A 86 -22.09 4.21 10.13
N THR A 87 -22.14 3.15 10.94
CA THR A 87 -23.36 2.41 11.23
C THR A 87 -24.32 3.33 11.98
N THR A 88 -25.16 4.05 11.26
CA THR A 88 -26.33 4.69 11.85
C THR A 88 -27.32 3.58 12.21
N PRO A 89 -27.70 3.39 13.49
CA PRO A 89 -28.72 2.41 13.84
C PRO A 89 -30.07 2.83 13.20
N PRO A 90 -30.91 1.86 12.78
CA PRO A 90 -32.18 2.15 12.11
C PRO A 90 -33.16 2.83 13.08
N PRO A 91 -34.04 3.72 12.59
CA PRO A 91 -35.12 4.25 13.42
C PRO A 91 -36.11 3.12 13.72
N THR A 92 -36.35 2.86 15.01
CA THR A 92 -37.37 1.93 15.50
C THR A 92 -38.76 2.48 15.16
N THR A 93 -39.45 1.84 14.21
CA THR A 93 -40.88 2.04 13.99
C THR A 93 -41.63 1.35 15.13
N THR A 94 -42.06 2.10 16.13
CA THR A 94 -43.06 1.64 17.11
C THR A 94 -44.34 2.43 16.88
N GLU A 95 -45.28 1.83 16.15
CA GLU A 95 -46.69 2.23 16.21
C GLU A 95 -47.24 1.83 17.59
N GLY A 96 -47.74 2.81 18.33
CA GLY A 96 -48.42 2.62 19.61
C GLY A 96 -49.27 3.85 19.91
N SER A 97 -50.58 3.72 19.69
CA SER A 97 -51.59 4.77 19.80
C SER A 97 -51.79 5.35 21.22
N GLY A 98 -51.83 6.69 21.30
CA GLY A 98 -52.65 7.50 22.24
C GLY A 98 -51.93 8.23 23.41
N PRO A 99 -52.50 9.31 23.99
CA PRO A 99 -53.30 10.40 23.43
C PRO A 99 -52.64 11.80 23.58
N THR A 100 -53.20 12.80 22.89
CA THR A 100 -52.85 14.25 22.85
C THR A 100 -52.80 14.94 24.21
N ILE A 101 -51.77 15.78 24.45
CA ILE A 101 -51.84 16.95 25.36
C ILE A 101 -51.17 18.16 24.70
N GLU A 102 -51.87 19.28 24.79
CA GLU A 102 -51.66 20.57 24.12
C GLU A 102 -50.47 21.38 24.65
N ASN A 103 -49.98 22.27 23.78
CA ASN A 103 -48.93 23.25 24.03
C ASN A 103 -49.33 24.28 25.11
N VAL A 104 -48.35 24.70 25.92
CA VAL A 104 -48.31 25.99 26.63
C VAL A 104 -47.02 26.71 26.24
#